data_AF-A0A093FKN4-F1
#
_entry.id   AF-A0A093FKN4-F1
#
_cell.length_a   1.000
_cell.length_b   1.000
_cell.length_c   1.000
_cell.angle_alpha   90.00
_cell.angle_beta   90.00
_cell.angle_gamma   90.00
#
_symmetry.space_group_name_H-M   'P 1'
#
loop_
_entity.id
_entity.type
_entity.pdbx_description
1 polymer ?
#
loop_
_entity_poly.entity_id
_entity_poly.type
_entity_poly.pdbx_seq_one_letter_code
_entity_poly.pdbx_strand_id
1 'polypeptide(L)' 'RGLYKLDVRRKFFTMRVVKHWNRLPREAVDAPSLEVFKARLDGALTNLV' A
#
# COMPACT_ATOMS: atom_id res chain seq x y z
N ARG A 1 8.32 -24.42 -12.03
CA ARG A 1 9.30 -23.55 -11.32
C ARG A 1 8.95 -22.08 -11.58
N GLY A 2 7.98 -21.52 -10.85
CA GLY A 2 7.37 -20.20 -11.11
C GLY A 2 7.68 -19.11 -10.07
N LEU A 3 8.59 -19.40 -9.13
CA LEU A 3 8.92 -18.53 -8.00
C LEU A 3 9.65 -17.24 -8.44
N TYR A 4 10.41 -17.30 -9.54
CA TYR A 4 11.17 -16.16 -10.05
C TYR A 4 10.25 -14.99 -10.46
N LYS A 5 9.17 -15.30 -11.19
CA LYS A 5 8.21 -14.26 -11.65
C LYS A 5 7.43 -13.66 -10.47
N LEU A 6 7.14 -14.47 -9.46
CA LEU A 6 6.49 -14.02 -8.22
C LEU A 6 7.42 -13.16 -7.36
N ASP A 7 8.67 -13.56 -7.18
CA ASP A 7 9.66 -12.80 -6.41
C ASP A 7 9.94 -11.42 -7.03
N VAL A 8 10.07 -11.38 -8.36
CA VAL A 8 10.22 -10.13 -9.12
C VAL A 8 8.99 -9.23 -8.94
N ARG A 9 7.76 -9.76 -9.06
CA ARG A 9 6.53 -8.98 -8.84
C ARG A 9 6.43 -8.47 -7.41
N ARG A 10 6.84 -9.26 -6.41
CA ARG A 10 6.81 -8.88 -4.99
C ARG A 10 7.81 -7.75 -4.68
N LYS A 11 9.03 -7.83 -5.22
CA LYS A 11 10.04 -6.75 -5.12
C LYS A 11 9.56 -5.47 -5.81
N PHE A 12 9.01 -5.57 -7.03
CA PHE A 12 8.47 -4.42 -7.75
C PHE A 12 7.30 -3.76 -7.03
N PHE A 13 6.42 -4.55 -6.42
CA PHE A 13 5.30 -4.04 -5.63
C PHE A 13 5.79 -3.25 -4.42
N THR A 14 6.76 -3.80 -3.69
CA THR A 14 7.37 -3.12 -2.53
C THR A 14 8.03 -1.80 -2.93
N MET A 15 8.83 -1.77 -4.01
CA MET A 15 9.45 -0.54 -4.50
C MET A 15 8.42 0.51 -4.94
N ARG A 16 7.33 0.10 -5.62
CA ARG A 16 6.25 1.03 -5.96
C ARG A 16 5.59 1.59 -4.70
N VAL A 17 5.24 0.75 -3.75
CA VAL A 17 4.62 1.19 -2.50
C VAL A 17 5.52 2.16 -1.74
N VAL A 18 6.82 1.86 -1.59
CA VAL A 18 7.80 2.75 -0.94
C VAL A 18 7.93 4.10 -1.68
N LYS A 19 7.94 4.09 -3.02
CA LYS A 19 8.01 5.33 -3.81
C LYS A 19 6.76 6.21 -3.64
N HIS A 20 5.59 5.59 -3.50
CA HIS A 20 4.32 6.31 -3.32
C HIS A 20 4.03 6.62 -1.85
N TRP A 21 4.80 6.08 -0.92
CA TRP A 21 4.67 6.32 0.52
C TRP A 21 4.78 7.81 0.88
N ASN A 22 5.65 8.56 0.19
CA ASN A 22 5.78 10.01 0.35
C ASN A 22 4.57 10.81 -0.17
N ARG A 23 3.65 10.16 -0.90
CA ARG A 23 2.41 10.76 -1.43
C ARG A 23 1.17 10.32 -0.63
N LEU A 24 1.30 9.35 0.26
CA LEU A 24 0.20 8.93 1.13
C LEU A 24 0.10 9.91 2.31
N PRO A 25 -1.14 10.24 2.74
CA PRO A 25 -1.33 11.09 3.91
C PRO A 25 -0.68 10.43 5.13
N ARG A 26 -0.05 11.26 5.96
CA ARG A 26 0.74 10.80 7.12
C ARG A 26 -0.14 10.03 8.10
N GLU A 27 -1.43 10.37 8.22
CA GLU A 27 -2.39 9.58 8.99
C GLU A 27 -2.57 8.16 8.43
N ALA A 28 -2.52 7.94 7.12
CA ALA A 28 -2.57 6.57 6.60
C ALA A 28 -1.26 5.83 6.96
N VAL A 29 -0.11 6.48 6.87
CA VAL A 29 1.19 5.89 7.17
C VAL A 29 1.37 5.52 8.66
N ASP A 30 0.86 6.34 9.57
CA ASP A 30 1.01 6.19 11.04
C ASP A 30 -0.06 5.26 11.68
N ALA A 31 -0.73 4.43 10.89
CA ALA A 31 -1.70 3.48 11.43
C ALA A 31 -0.98 2.33 12.17
N PRO A 32 -1.23 2.12 13.47
CA PRO A 32 -0.54 1.10 14.26
C PRO A 32 -0.92 -0.33 13.86
N SER A 33 -1.99 -0.51 13.07
CA SER A 33 -2.45 -1.80 12.58
C SER A 33 -2.90 -1.73 11.12
N LEU A 34 -2.70 -2.84 10.40
CA LEU A 34 -3.07 -2.99 8.99
C LEU A 34 -4.59 -2.85 8.76
N GLU A 35 -5.40 -3.23 9.75
CA GLU A 35 -6.87 -3.04 9.76
C GLU A 35 -7.24 -1.55 9.71
N VAL A 36 -6.61 -0.74 10.57
CA VAL A 36 -6.83 0.71 10.61
C VAL A 36 -6.32 1.37 9.33
N PHE A 37 -5.20 0.88 8.77
CA PHE A 37 -4.70 1.34 7.48
C PHE A 37 -5.68 1.07 6.34
N LYS A 38 -6.24 -0.15 6.28
CA LYS A 38 -7.24 -0.53 5.27
C LYS A 38 -8.51 0.30 5.40
N ALA A 39 -9.03 0.50 6.62
CA ALA A 39 -10.23 1.31 6.84
C ALA A 39 -10.02 2.78 6.42
N ARG A 40 -8.84 3.37 6.68
CA ARG A 40 -8.47 4.72 6.23
C ARG A 40 -8.38 4.81 4.71
N LEU A 41 -7.76 3.82 4.07
CA LEU A 41 -7.67 3.76 2.60
C LEU A 41 -9.05 3.58 1.95
N ASP A 42 -9.89 2.73 2.50
CA ASP A 42 -11.23 2.46 1.99
C ASP A 42 -12.13 3.71 2.10
N GLY A 43 -12.06 4.42 3.23
CA GLY A 43 -12.68 5.73 3.39
C GLY A 43 -12.16 6.78 2.40
N ALA A 44 -10.85 6.83 2.15
CA ALA A 44 -10.27 7.78 1.19
C ALA A 44 -10.63 7.46 -0.27
N LEU A 45 -10.73 6.18 -0.64
CA LEU A 45 -11.08 5.74 -2.00
C LEU A 45 -12.59 5.86 -2.27
N THR A 46 -13.43 5.64 -1.25
CA THR A 46 -14.89 5.79 -1.37
C THR A 46 -15.33 7.24 -1.57
N ASN A 47 -14.52 8.22 -1.16
CA ASN A 47 -14.77 9.65 -1.39
C ASN A 47 -14.45 10.13 -2.83
N LEU A 48 -14.08 9.22 -3.74
CA LEU A 48 -13.83 9.51 -5.16
C LEU A 48 -15.00 9.05 -6.05
N VAL A 49 -16.25 9.12 -5.55
CA VAL A 49 -17.48 8.91 -6.34
C VAL A 49 -18.20 10.23 -6.60
#